data_AF-A0A3N4MCG3-F1
#
_entry.id   AF-A0A3N4MCG3-F1
#
_cell.length_a   1.000
_cell.length_b   1.000
_cell.length_c   1.000
_cell.angle_alpha   90.00
_cell.angle_beta   90.00
_cell.angle_gamma   90.00
#
_symmetry.space_group_name_H-M   'P 1'
#
loop_
_entity.id
_entity.type
_entity.pdbx_description
1 polymer ?
#
loop_
_entity_poly.entity_id
_entity_poly.type
_entity_poly.pdbx_seq_one_letter_code
_entity_poly.pdbx_strand_id
1 'polypeptide(L)'
;MVNIKKILTTILLLCALFAKGQDSVRRTVLWKANEDNILAHFVYGLAVTTKGTILAFAEARITESADDGAHHIALKRSTDGGNTFSSKTLMKSENGQSWTNPTIVQDNKTNELFLFYALNHRNDSTQVFYMTSKDDGESWSGATEITRLFDGNQHGWTFHLPGPGHGIQLKNKRLVVPVWHRKSISFAAAERKYGVNCIYSDDHGKTWKLGGDAPVGEFNESQIVEKKNGDIMLIGRTHTSQNGSFQARVISKDKGLSWSSPIVYDKGLAGTVCDIGLTRYSLKPNIILVSQPANPGKRRDLTIRLSKDEGETWPVSKLLQEGSATYSDLAVLPDKSIICLYGHGGAKHMPDTVSLVRFSLKWLLENSK
;
A
#
# COMPACT_ATOMS: atom_id res chain seq x y z
N MET A 1 -28.61 40.10 -34.40
CA MET A 1 -27.35 39.33 -34.56
C MET A 1 -26.59 39.35 -33.25
N VAL A 2 -26.69 38.27 -32.46
CA VAL A 2 -25.97 38.14 -31.18
C VAL A 2 -24.47 38.00 -31.48
N ASN A 3 -23.65 38.77 -30.76
CA ASN A 3 -22.23 38.93 -31.05
C ASN A 3 -21.44 37.67 -30.65
N ILE A 4 -21.38 36.71 -31.59
CA ILE A 4 -20.70 35.40 -31.47
C ILE A 4 -19.25 35.52 -30.99
N LYS A 5 -18.56 36.65 -31.26
CA LYS A 5 -17.20 36.89 -30.78
C LYS A 5 -17.13 36.99 -29.24
N LYS A 6 -18.09 37.63 -28.57
CA LYS A 6 -18.09 37.72 -27.09
C LYS A 6 -18.32 36.36 -26.42
N ILE A 7 -19.17 35.52 -27.01
CA ILE A 7 -19.48 34.19 -26.47
C ILE A 7 -18.26 33.26 -26.58
N LEU A 8 -17.52 33.29 -27.69
CA LEU A 8 -16.27 32.52 -27.81
C LEU A 8 -15.19 32.97 -26.83
N THR A 9 -15.02 34.27 -26.59
CA THR A 9 -14.00 34.77 -25.64
C THR A 9 -14.34 34.39 -24.20
N THR A 10 -15.62 34.40 -23.82
CA THR A 10 -16.06 33.98 -22.48
C THR A 10 -15.90 32.46 -22.28
N ILE A 11 -16.17 31.63 -23.29
CA ILE A 11 -15.96 30.17 -23.22
C ILE A 11 -14.47 29.82 -23.13
N LEU A 12 -13.59 30.51 -23.87
CA LEU A 12 -12.14 30.33 -23.78
C LEU A 12 -11.56 30.76 -22.43
N LEU A 13 -12.09 31.85 -21.81
CA LEU A 13 -11.68 32.25 -20.46
C LEU A 13 -12.17 31.25 -19.38
N LEU A 14 -13.36 30.69 -19.52
CA LEU A 14 -13.86 29.64 -18.62
C LEU A 14 -13.04 28.34 -18.75
N CYS A 15 -12.68 27.91 -19.96
CA CYS A 15 -11.78 26.75 -20.15
C CYS A 15 -10.38 26.98 -19.56
N ALA A 16 -9.84 28.20 -19.64
CA ALA A 16 -8.54 28.54 -19.04
C ALA A 16 -8.57 28.60 -17.50
N LEU A 17 -9.72 28.92 -16.90
CA LEU A 17 -9.93 28.86 -15.44
C LEU A 17 -10.09 27.41 -14.94
N PHE A 18 -10.66 26.50 -15.74
CA PHE A 18 -10.67 25.07 -15.41
C PHE A 18 -9.29 24.40 -15.56
N ALA A 19 -8.45 24.85 -16.51
CA ALA A 19 -7.11 24.30 -16.70
C ALA A 19 -6.13 24.68 -15.57
N LYS A 20 -6.31 25.83 -14.91
CA LYS A 20 -5.46 26.22 -13.76
C LYS A 20 -5.80 25.50 -12.45
N GLY A 21 -6.97 24.85 -12.35
CA GLY A 21 -7.38 24.10 -11.15
C GLY A 21 -6.80 22.69 -11.05
N GLN A 22 -6.25 22.15 -12.14
CA GLN A 22 -5.95 20.72 -12.29
C GLN A 22 -4.57 20.31 -11.73
N ASP A 23 -3.69 21.27 -11.43
CA ASP A 23 -2.34 21.05 -10.88
C ASP A 23 -2.25 21.27 -9.36
N SER A 24 -3.36 21.60 -8.68
CA SER A 24 -3.36 21.80 -7.23
C SER A 24 -3.42 20.48 -6.48
N VAL A 25 -2.62 20.37 -5.41
CA VAL A 25 -2.70 19.24 -4.47
C VAL A 25 -4.07 19.28 -3.82
N ARG A 26 -4.83 18.20 -3.96
CA ARG A 26 -6.14 18.07 -3.34
C ARG A 26 -6.10 17.02 -2.26
N ARG A 27 -6.59 17.37 -1.07
CA ARG A 27 -6.71 16.45 0.08
C ARG A 27 -8.17 16.15 0.37
N THR A 28 -8.49 14.88 0.54
CA THR A 28 -9.78 14.39 1.03
C THR A 28 -9.54 13.59 2.31
N VAL A 29 -10.17 13.97 3.42
CA VAL A 29 -10.14 13.17 4.65
C VAL A 29 -11.10 11.99 4.48
N LEU A 30 -10.61 10.77 4.67
CA LEU A 30 -11.42 9.55 4.51
C LEU A 30 -11.99 9.06 5.84
N TRP A 31 -11.20 9.18 6.90
CA TRP A 31 -11.54 8.75 8.25
C TRP A 31 -10.91 9.67 9.29
N LYS A 32 -11.63 9.92 10.38
CA LYS A 32 -11.06 10.49 11.61
C LYS A 32 -11.19 9.51 12.77
N ALA A 33 -10.32 9.67 13.76
CA ALA A 33 -10.40 8.96 15.02
C ALA A 33 -11.69 9.31 15.78
N ASN A 34 -12.20 8.33 16.50
CA ASN A 34 -13.43 8.40 17.30
C ASN A 34 -14.70 8.67 16.48
N GLU A 35 -14.69 8.43 15.16
CA GLU A 35 -15.90 8.41 14.33
C GLU A 35 -16.49 6.98 14.30
N ASP A 36 -17.81 6.87 14.35
CA ASP A 36 -18.54 5.60 14.23
C ASP A 36 -18.10 4.50 15.23
N ASN A 37 -17.70 4.89 16.44
CA ASN A 37 -17.12 4.01 17.48
C ASN A 37 -15.81 3.30 17.05
N ILE A 38 -15.09 3.86 16.08
CA ILE A 38 -13.75 3.42 15.70
C ILE A 38 -12.74 4.39 16.31
N LEU A 39 -11.87 3.88 17.17
CA LEU A 39 -10.81 4.67 17.79
C LEU A 39 -9.88 5.26 16.73
N ALA A 40 -9.39 4.44 15.80
CA ALA A 40 -8.49 4.87 14.74
C ALA A 40 -8.61 3.97 13.50
N HIS A 41 -8.34 4.54 12.34
CA HIS A 41 -8.12 3.78 11.12
C HIS A 41 -6.61 3.70 10.86
N PHE A 42 -6.08 2.50 10.67
CA PHE A 42 -4.64 2.27 10.55
C PHE A 42 -4.33 1.11 9.62
N VAL A 43 -3.09 1.04 9.11
CA VAL A 43 -2.61 0.04 8.14
C VAL A 43 -3.50 -0.08 6.89
N TYR A 44 -2.98 0.34 5.74
CA TYR A 44 -3.82 0.62 4.58
C TYR A 44 -3.60 -0.35 3.43
N GLY A 45 -4.63 -0.49 2.60
CA GLY A 45 -4.51 -0.99 1.24
C GLY A 45 -5.11 0.01 0.26
N LEU A 46 -4.53 0.16 -0.92
CA LEU A 46 -5.03 1.08 -1.94
C LEU A 46 -5.00 0.43 -3.33
N ALA A 47 -6.10 0.55 -4.06
CA ALA A 47 -6.15 0.20 -5.48
C ALA A 47 -6.84 1.27 -6.30
N VAL A 48 -6.37 1.43 -7.54
CA VAL A 48 -7.13 2.05 -8.63
C VAL A 48 -7.48 0.95 -9.61
N THR A 49 -8.77 0.71 -9.83
CA THR A 49 -9.20 -0.33 -10.74
C THR A 49 -9.01 0.07 -12.20
N THR A 50 -9.09 -0.90 -13.12
CA THR A 50 -9.13 -0.64 -14.57
C THR A 50 -10.22 0.34 -15.02
N LYS A 51 -11.29 0.54 -14.22
CA LYS A 51 -12.34 1.54 -14.45
C LYS A 51 -12.03 2.91 -13.85
N GLY A 52 -10.92 3.05 -13.13
CA GLY A 52 -10.53 4.28 -12.43
C GLY A 52 -11.16 4.43 -11.05
N THR A 53 -11.85 3.40 -10.54
CA THR A 53 -12.42 3.40 -9.20
C THR A 53 -11.31 3.32 -8.16
N ILE A 54 -11.39 4.16 -7.13
CA ILE A 54 -10.47 4.15 -6.00
C ILE A 54 -11.07 3.29 -4.89
N LEU A 55 -10.30 2.32 -4.41
CA LEU A 55 -10.63 1.50 -3.26
C LEU A 55 -9.57 1.73 -2.19
N ALA A 56 -9.95 2.35 -1.08
CA ALA A 56 -9.10 2.57 0.08
C ALA A 56 -9.56 1.67 1.23
N PHE A 57 -8.66 0.85 1.75
CA PHE A 57 -8.91 -0.07 2.84
C PHE A 57 -8.13 0.35 4.09
N ALA A 58 -8.66 0.02 5.26
CA ALA A 58 -7.98 0.23 6.53
C ALA A 58 -8.40 -0.82 7.57
N GLU A 59 -7.54 -1.11 8.53
CA GLU A 59 -7.97 -1.65 9.82
C GLU A 59 -8.77 -0.55 10.54
N ALA A 60 -10.00 -0.85 10.93
CA ALA A 60 -10.80 0.01 11.78
C ALA A 60 -10.66 -0.49 13.23
N ARG A 61 -9.75 0.11 13.99
CA ARG A 61 -9.40 -0.32 15.36
C ARG A 61 -10.41 0.24 16.35
N ILE A 62 -11.04 -0.65 17.13
CA ILE A 62 -12.17 -0.31 18.01
C ILE A 62 -11.69 0.11 19.40
N THR A 63 -10.57 -0.44 19.87
CA THR A 63 -10.07 -0.28 21.24
C THR A 63 -8.63 0.25 21.27
N GLU A 64 -8.19 0.80 22.41
CA GLU A 64 -6.82 1.31 22.61
C GLU A 64 -5.73 0.22 22.70
N SER A 65 -6.12 -1.06 22.68
CA SER A 65 -5.19 -2.18 22.57
C SER A 65 -4.28 -2.02 21.35
N ALA A 66 -3.07 -2.58 21.45
CA ALA A 66 -2.04 -2.52 20.41
C ALA A 66 -2.47 -3.30 19.14
N ASP A 67 -1.52 -3.94 18.44
CA ASP A 67 -1.77 -4.54 17.12
C ASP A 67 -2.68 -5.80 17.13
N ASP A 68 -3.08 -6.30 18.30
CA ASP A 68 -3.98 -7.46 18.49
C ASP A 68 -5.39 -7.11 19.01
N GLY A 69 -5.74 -5.82 18.97
CA GLY A 69 -7.06 -5.33 19.33
C GLY A 69 -8.19 -5.81 18.42
N ALA A 70 -9.42 -5.55 18.85
CA ALA A 70 -10.60 -5.79 18.02
C ALA A 70 -10.60 -4.83 16.82
N HIS A 71 -10.48 -5.36 15.61
CA HIS A 71 -10.35 -4.58 14.37
C HIS A 71 -11.38 -5.04 13.35
N HIS A 72 -11.99 -4.09 12.65
CA HIS A 72 -12.70 -4.35 11.40
C HIS A 72 -11.77 -4.21 10.19
N ILE A 73 -12.20 -4.70 9.03
CA ILE A 73 -11.69 -4.22 7.73
C ILE A 73 -12.70 -3.26 7.14
N ALA A 74 -12.31 -1.99 6.99
CA ALA A 74 -13.12 -0.94 6.39
C ALA A 74 -12.72 -0.69 4.93
N LEU A 75 -13.68 -0.24 4.12
CA LEU A 75 -13.52 0.17 2.72
C LEU A 75 -14.17 1.55 2.51
N LYS A 76 -13.43 2.44 1.85
CA LYS A 76 -13.97 3.63 1.17
C LYS A 76 -13.81 3.45 -0.34
N ARG A 77 -14.91 3.63 -1.09
CA ARG A 77 -14.93 3.48 -2.55
C ARG A 77 -15.37 4.78 -3.23
N SER A 78 -14.60 5.22 -4.22
CA SER A 78 -14.89 6.42 -5.04
C SER A 78 -14.85 6.09 -6.53
N THR A 79 -15.85 6.58 -7.27
CA THR A 79 -15.96 6.45 -8.74
C THR A 79 -15.83 7.80 -9.45
N ASP A 80 -15.48 8.87 -8.72
CA ASP A 80 -15.42 10.25 -9.22
C ASP A 80 -14.01 10.86 -9.06
N GLY A 81 -12.98 10.01 -9.02
CA GLY A 81 -11.58 10.44 -8.90
C GLY A 81 -11.22 10.93 -7.49
N GLY A 82 -11.92 10.45 -6.46
CA GLY A 82 -11.66 10.76 -5.06
C GLY A 82 -12.38 12.00 -4.54
N ASN A 83 -13.48 12.42 -5.18
CA ASN A 83 -14.26 13.56 -4.72
C ASN A 83 -15.21 13.16 -3.61
N THR A 84 -15.90 12.05 -3.80
CA THR A 84 -16.84 11.47 -2.83
C THR A 84 -16.51 10.00 -2.62
N PHE A 85 -16.81 9.49 -1.43
CA PHE A 85 -16.56 8.10 -1.05
C PHE A 85 -17.80 7.50 -0.41
N SER A 86 -18.21 6.35 -0.92
CA SER A 86 -19.07 5.41 -0.19
C SER A 86 -18.26 4.68 0.87
N SER A 87 -18.91 4.22 1.94
CA SER A 87 -18.28 3.53 3.07
C SER A 87 -18.88 2.15 3.27
N LYS A 88 -18.05 1.16 3.60
CA LYS A 88 -18.49 -0.20 3.93
C LYS A 88 -17.54 -0.84 4.93
N THR A 89 -18.08 -1.64 5.86
CA THR A 89 -17.29 -2.58 6.66
C THR A 89 -17.33 -3.95 5.99
N LEU A 90 -16.19 -4.47 5.55
CA LEU A 90 -16.08 -5.75 4.84
C LEU A 90 -15.98 -6.93 5.79
N MET A 91 -15.23 -6.78 6.88
CA MET A 91 -15.11 -7.78 7.94
C MET A 91 -15.35 -7.10 9.28
N LYS A 92 -16.32 -7.60 10.04
CA LYS A 92 -16.62 -7.11 11.38
C LYS A 92 -15.93 -7.97 12.45
N SER A 93 -15.54 -7.29 13.51
CA SER A 93 -15.14 -7.89 14.77
C SER A 93 -16.38 -7.90 15.64
N GLU A 94 -16.98 -9.07 15.82
CA GLU A 94 -18.21 -9.24 16.61
C GLU A 94 -17.89 -9.76 18.01
N ASN A 95 -16.80 -10.52 18.14
CA ASN A 95 -16.35 -11.17 19.37
C ASN A 95 -14.88 -10.84 19.68
N GLY A 96 -14.43 -9.64 19.31
CA GLY A 96 -13.06 -9.18 19.57
C GLY A 96 -11.99 -9.72 18.60
N GLN A 97 -12.39 -10.22 17.42
CA GLN A 97 -11.46 -10.60 16.36
C GLN A 97 -10.59 -9.42 15.92
N SER A 98 -9.31 -9.68 15.65
CA SER A 98 -8.36 -8.71 15.11
C SER A 98 -8.14 -8.97 13.61
N TRP A 99 -8.96 -8.35 12.75
CA TRP A 99 -8.78 -8.43 11.31
C TRP A 99 -7.74 -7.40 10.84
N THR A 100 -6.69 -7.84 10.16
CA THR A 100 -5.50 -7.01 9.90
C THR A 100 -5.01 -7.05 8.45
N ASN A 101 -4.15 -6.08 8.12
CA ASN A 101 -3.35 -6.03 6.90
C ASN A 101 -4.14 -6.19 5.59
N PRO A 102 -5.17 -5.35 5.32
CA PRO A 102 -5.86 -5.40 4.04
C PRO A 102 -4.90 -5.12 2.88
N THR A 103 -4.75 -6.08 1.97
CA THR A 103 -3.81 -6.01 0.84
C THR A 103 -4.51 -6.43 -0.44
N ILE A 104 -4.67 -5.50 -1.38
CA ILE A 104 -5.50 -5.68 -2.57
C ILE A 104 -4.64 -5.96 -3.81
N VAL A 105 -5.12 -6.83 -4.71
CA VAL A 105 -4.57 -6.97 -6.06
C VAL A 105 -5.71 -7.10 -7.07
N GLN A 106 -5.57 -6.47 -8.24
CA GLN A 106 -6.50 -6.63 -9.35
C GLN A 106 -5.87 -7.51 -10.43
N ASP A 107 -6.67 -8.44 -10.95
CA ASP A 107 -6.40 -9.04 -12.24
C ASP A 107 -6.91 -8.15 -13.37
N ASN A 108 -6.02 -7.51 -14.12
CA ASN A 108 -6.41 -6.59 -15.19
C ASN A 108 -6.97 -7.31 -16.42
N LYS A 109 -6.89 -8.65 -16.50
CA LYS A 109 -7.47 -9.43 -17.60
C LYS A 109 -8.95 -9.73 -17.34
N THR A 110 -9.30 -10.07 -16.11
CA THR A 110 -10.68 -10.44 -15.71
C THR A 110 -11.42 -9.28 -15.02
N ASN A 111 -10.71 -8.24 -14.59
CA ASN A 111 -11.13 -7.16 -13.71
C ASN A 111 -11.50 -7.61 -12.29
N GLU A 112 -11.26 -8.87 -11.94
CA GLU A 112 -11.53 -9.41 -10.61
C GLU A 112 -10.53 -8.85 -9.59
N LEU A 113 -11.06 -8.50 -8.42
CA LEU A 113 -10.32 -7.95 -7.30
C LEU A 113 -10.15 -9.03 -6.24
N PHE A 114 -8.96 -9.14 -5.66
CA PHE A 114 -8.66 -10.06 -4.56
C PHE A 114 -8.13 -9.25 -3.37
N LEU A 115 -8.92 -9.15 -2.31
CA LEU A 115 -8.51 -8.52 -1.06
C LEU A 115 -8.03 -9.59 -0.09
N PHE A 116 -6.73 -9.60 0.18
CA PHE A 116 -6.11 -10.44 1.20
C PHE A 116 -6.12 -9.72 2.56
N TYR A 117 -6.27 -10.49 3.63
CA TYR A 117 -6.26 -9.99 5.01
C TYR A 117 -6.00 -11.17 5.94
N ALA A 118 -5.79 -10.91 7.22
CA ALA A 118 -5.57 -11.96 8.20
C ALA A 118 -6.43 -11.79 9.46
N LEU A 119 -6.66 -12.89 10.15
CA LEU A 119 -7.09 -12.90 11.55
C LEU A 119 -5.84 -13.02 12.42
N ASN A 120 -5.55 -11.98 13.21
CA ASN A 120 -4.46 -11.95 14.16
C ASN A 120 -4.90 -12.58 15.50
N HIS A 121 -4.26 -13.70 15.86
CA HIS A 121 -4.43 -14.34 17.16
C HIS A 121 -3.36 -13.85 18.12
N ARG A 122 -3.58 -12.67 18.73
CA ARG A 122 -2.75 -12.12 19.82
C ARG A 122 -1.26 -12.00 19.50
N ASN A 123 -0.93 -11.70 18.25
CA ASN A 123 0.43 -11.63 17.75
C ASN A 123 1.21 -12.96 17.84
N ASP A 124 0.56 -14.08 18.13
CA ASP A 124 1.17 -15.41 18.22
C ASP A 124 1.07 -16.16 16.90
N SER A 125 -0.10 -16.13 16.28
CA SER A 125 -0.35 -16.77 15.00
C SER A 125 -1.37 -16.00 14.18
N THR A 126 -1.51 -16.37 12.91
CA THR A 126 -2.55 -15.81 12.04
C THR A 126 -3.24 -16.88 11.21
N GLN A 127 -4.46 -16.57 10.80
CA GLN A 127 -5.08 -17.21 9.65
C GLN A 127 -5.15 -16.21 8.51
N VAL A 128 -4.83 -16.62 7.28
CA VAL A 128 -4.79 -15.73 6.12
C VAL A 128 -5.97 -16.05 5.21
N PHE A 129 -6.67 -15.01 4.78
CA PHE A 129 -7.87 -15.11 3.96
C PHE A 129 -7.76 -14.21 2.73
N TYR A 130 -8.60 -14.48 1.74
CA TYR A 130 -8.98 -13.48 0.76
C TYR A 130 -10.49 -13.48 0.50
N MET A 131 -10.99 -12.35 0.01
CA MET A 131 -12.32 -12.21 -0.59
C MET A 131 -12.19 -11.59 -1.98
N THR A 132 -13.20 -11.82 -2.82
CA THR A 132 -13.20 -11.38 -4.22
C THR A 132 -14.31 -10.39 -4.52
N SER A 133 -14.08 -9.49 -5.48
CA SER A 133 -15.13 -8.66 -6.07
C SER A 133 -15.05 -8.73 -7.59
N LYS A 134 -16.21 -8.94 -8.22
CA LYS A 134 -16.38 -9.02 -9.69
C LYS A 134 -17.12 -7.81 -10.26
N ASP A 135 -17.55 -6.90 -9.40
CA ASP A 135 -18.36 -5.72 -9.70
C ASP A 135 -17.66 -4.44 -9.27
N ASP A 136 -16.33 -4.40 -9.40
CA ASP A 136 -15.52 -3.19 -9.20
C ASP A 136 -15.60 -2.64 -7.75
N GLY A 137 -15.67 -3.56 -6.78
CA GLY A 137 -15.64 -3.28 -5.35
C GLY A 137 -17.01 -2.96 -4.74
N GLU A 138 -18.11 -3.18 -5.47
CA GLU A 138 -19.47 -2.93 -4.98
C GLU A 138 -19.94 -4.01 -4.02
N SER A 139 -19.74 -5.29 -4.35
CA SER A 139 -19.97 -6.44 -3.48
C SER A 139 -18.75 -7.33 -3.40
N TRP A 140 -18.68 -8.11 -2.31
CA TRP A 140 -17.55 -8.97 -2.00
C TRP A 140 -18.06 -10.37 -1.65
N SER A 141 -17.32 -11.39 -2.06
CA SER A 141 -17.59 -12.78 -1.71
C SER A 141 -17.39 -13.04 -0.21
N GLY A 142 -17.77 -14.24 0.23
CA GLY A 142 -17.31 -14.76 1.52
C GLY A 142 -15.79 -14.95 1.57
N ALA A 143 -15.28 -15.17 2.78
CA ALA A 143 -13.87 -15.41 3.06
C ALA A 143 -13.41 -16.78 2.53
N THR A 144 -12.27 -16.81 1.86
CA THR A 144 -11.55 -18.04 1.49
C THR A 144 -10.26 -18.11 2.28
N GLU A 145 -10.12 -19.13 3.14
CA GLU A 145 -8.90 -19.34 3.92
C GLU A 145 -7.79 -19.96 3.06
N ILE A 146 -6.58 -19.44 3.21
CA ILE A 146 -5.37 -19.90 2.52
C ILE A 146 -4.18 -20.11 3.47
N THR A 147 -4.40 -20.15 4.79
CA THR A 147 -3.34 -20.34 5.80
C THR A 147 -2.44 -21.53 5.49
N ARG A 148 -3.01 -22.62 4.95
CA ARG A 148 -2.29 -23.83 4.54
C ARG A 148 -1.16 -23.62 3.52
N LEU A 149 -1.13 -22.47 2.83
CA LEU A 149 -0.03 -22.15 1.91
C LEU A 149 1.32 -22.02 2.64
N PHE A 150 1.29 -21.77 3.96
CA PHE A 150 2.47 -21.57 4.79
C PHE A 150 2.84 -22.80 5.62
N ASP A 151 2.12 -23.91 5.46
CA ASP A 151 2.39 -25.17 6.15
C ASP A 151 3.77 -25.71 5.77
N GLY A 152 4.48 -26.28 6.74
CA GLY A 152 5.81 -26.86 6.52
C GLY A 152 6.91 -25.83 6.27
N ASN A 153 6.66 -24.53 6.51
CA ASN A 153 7.72 -23.53 6.45
C ASN A 153 8.87 -23.89 7.41
N GLN A 154 10.10 -23.87 6.90
CA GLN A 154 11.30 -24.35 7.61
C GLN A 154 11.73 -23.47 8.79
N HIS A 155 11.14 -22.28 8.93
CA HIS A 155 11.52 -21.29 9.95
C HIS A 155 10.69 -21.42 11.24
N GLY A 156 9.61 -22.20 11.21
CA GLY A 156 8.65 -22.31 12.31
C GLY A 156 7.84 -21.04 12.51
N TRP A 157 7.59 -20.30 11.43
CA TRP A 157 6.69 -19.15 11.43
C TRP A 157 5.25 -19.60 11.61
N THR A 158 4.56 -18.87 12.47
CA THR A 158 3.13 -19.05 12.78
C THR A 158 2.33 -17.79 12.46
N PHE A 159 3.02 -16.67 12.24
CA PHE A 159 2.45 -15.36 12.01
C PHE A 159 2.76 -14.92 10.58
N HIS A 160 1.72 -14.78 9.77
CA HIS A 160 1.78 -14.44 8.35
C HIS A 160 0.79 -13.32 8.06
N LEU A 161 1.26 -12.17 7.56
CA LEU A 161 0.38 -11.08 7.15
C LEU A 161 0.68 -10.64 5.71
N PRO A 162 -0.34 -10.48 4.86
CA PRO A 162 -0.13 -9.92 3.53
C PRO A 162 0.27 -8.44 3.61
N GLY A 163 1.02 -7.98 2.61
CA GLY A 163 1.37 -6.57 2.43
C GLY A 163 2.02 -5.90 3.65
N PRO A 164 1.45 -4.80 4.20
CA PRO A 164 0.19 -4.17 3.79
C PRO A 164 0.32 -3.43 2.44
N GLY A 165 -0.73 -2.74 1.98
CA GLY A 165 -0.73 -2.00 0.72
C GLY A 165 -1.40 -2.78 -0.41
N HIS A 166 -0.64 -3.09 -1.46
CA HIS A 166 -1.17 -3.79 -2.64
C HIS A 166 -0.19 -4.78 -3.26
N GLY A 167 -0.74 -5.79 -3.94
CA GLY A 167 -0.01 -6.64 -4.86
C GLY A 167 -0.04 -6.09 -6.28
N ILE A 168 0.63 -6.79 -7.21
CA ILE A 168 0.70 -6.40 -8.61
C ILE A 168 0.36 -7.55 -9.54
N GLN A 169 -0.12 -7.22 -10.74
CA GLN A 169 -0.13 -8.15 -11.87
C GLN A 169 1.09 -7.87 -12.76
N LEU A 170 1.94 -8.88 -12.93
CA LEU A 170 3.11 -8.82 -13.79
C LEU A 170 2.71 -8.78 -15.28
N LYS A 171 3.62 -8.37 -16.16
CA LYS A 171 3.43 -8.40 -17.63
C LYS A 171 3.00 -9.78 -18.14
N ASN A 172 3.50 -10.85 -17.55
CA ASN A 172 3.13 -12.24 -17.89
C ASN A 172 1.80 -12.70 -17.27
N LYS A 173 1.01 -11.77 -16.70
CA LYS A 173 -0.32 -11.98 -16.11
C LYS A 173 -0.36 -12.66 -14.74
N ARG A 174 0.79 -13.09 -14.21
CA ARG A 174 0.89 -13.58 -12.83
C ARG A 174 0.48 -12.49 -11.84
N LEU A 175 -0.40 -12.82 -10.91
CA LEU A 175 -0.69 -11.99 -9.73
C LEU A 175 0.33 -12.32 -8.66
N VAL A 176 0.86 -11.30 -7.97
CA VAL A 176 1.86 -11.47 -6.91
C VAL A 176 1.52 -10.54 -5.74
N VAL A 177 1.47 -11.09 -4.53
CA VAL A 177 1.17 -10.37 -3.30
C VAL A 177 2.26 -10.68 -2.27
N PRO A 178 2.97 -9.67 -1.73
CA PRO A 178 3.95 -9.89 -0.67
C PRO A 178 3.26 -10.34 0.63
N VAL A 179 3.94 -11.19 1.39
CA VAL A 179 3.50 -11.65 2.71
C VAL A 179 4.71 -11.66 3.62
N TRP A 180 4.62 -10.98 4.77
CA TRP A 180 5.68 -11.00 5.77
C TRP A 180 5.37 -11.99 6.89
N HIS A 181 6.44 -12.48 7.50
CA HIS A 181 6.41 -13.61 8.40
C HIS A 181 7.27 -13.37 9.63
N ARG A 182 6.87 -14.00 10.73
CA ARG A 182 7.71 -14.16 11.93
C ARG A 182 7.20 -15.33 12.78
N LYS A 183 8.01 -15.73 13.75
CA LYS A 183 7.53 -16.54 14.88
C LYS A 183 6.62 -15.71 15.80
N SER A 184 5.85 -16.42 16.63
CA SER A 184 5.04 -15.83 17.71
C SER A 184 5.83 -14.76 18.51
N ILE A 185 5.09 -13.78 19.02
CA ILE A 185 5.65 -12.72 19.85
C ILE A 185 6.19 -13.25 21.20
N SER A 186 5.81 -14.48 21.57
CA SER A 186 6.33 -15.20 22.74
C SER A 186 7.83 -15.49 22.65
N PHE A 187 8.40 -15.51 21.44
CA PHE A 187 9.85 -15.59 21.23
C PHE A 187 10.49 -14.21 21.42
N ALA A 188 11.75 -14.22 21.90
CA ALA A 188 12.52 -12.99 22.01
C ALA A 188 12.68 -12.31 20.64
N ALA A 189 12.76 -10.97 20.60
CA ALA A 189 12.76 -10.23 19.34
C ALA A 189 13.83 -10.71 18.34
N ALA A 190 15.02 -11.06 18.82
CA ALA A 190 16.12 -11.60 18.00
C ALA A 190 15.85 -13.00 17.43
N GLU A 191 14.95 -13.78 18.03
CA GLU A 191 14.62 -15.15 17.64
C GLU A 191 13.40 -15.25 16.73
N ARG A 192 12.67 -14.12 16.53
CA ARG A 192 11.45 -14.07 15.73
C ARG A 192 11.68 -14.33 14.23
N LYS A 193 12.92 -14.19 13.77
CA LYS A 193 13.37 -14.48 12.39
C LYS A 193 12.42 -13.86 11.35
N TYR A 194 12.38 -12.54 11.21
CA TYR A 194 11.47 -11.92 10.23
C TYR A 194 11.83 -12.33 8.81
N GLY A 195 10.84 -12.49 7.95
CA GLY A 195 11.06 -12.80 6.54
C GLY A 195 9.89 -12.38 5.68
N VAL A 196 10.09 -12.44 4.36
CA VAL A 196 9.09 -12.07 3.36
C VAL A 196 9.09 -13.09 2.25
N ASN A 197 7.90 -13.52 1.85
CA ASN A 197 7.67 -14.28 0.63
C ASN A 197 6.65 -13.51 -0.22
N CYS A 198 6.31 -14.08 -1.37
CA CYS A 198 5.09 -13.69 -2.07
C CYS A 198 4.20 -14.91 -2.24
N ILE A 199 2.89 -14.70 -2.17
CA ILE A 199 1.94 -15.63 -2.79
C ILE A 199 1.67 -15.18 -4.22
N TYR A 200 1.45 -16.13 -5.12
CA TYR A 200 1.19 -15.83 -6.52
C TYR A 200 0.12 -16.72 -7.12
N SER A 201 -0.48 -16.24 -8.21
CA SER A 201 -1.42 -17.00 -9.03
C SER A 201 -1.09 -16.81 -10.51
N ASP A 202 -1.03 -17.93 -11.25
CA ASP A 202 -0.82 -17.97 -12.71
C ASP A 202 -2.12 -18.25 -13.48
N ASP A 203 -3.23 -18.52 -12.78
CA ASP A 203 -4.50 -18.99 -13.35
C ASP A 203 -5.66 -18.04 -13.02
N HIS A 204 -5.36 -16.74 -12.94
CA HIS A 204 -6.32 -15.67 -12.72
C HIS A 204 -7.03 -15.79 -11.35
N GLY A 205 -6.26 -16.14 -10.31
CA GLY A 205 -6.72 -16.21 -8.92
C GLY A 205 -7.49 -17.47 -8.53
N LYS A 206 -7.60 -18.46 -9.44
CA LYS A 206 -8.25 -19.75 -9.13
C LYS A 206 -7.45 -20.56 -8.12
N THR A 207 -6.12 -20.55 -8.24
CA THR A 207 -5.22 -21.15 -7.26
C THR A 207 -4.10 -20.18 -6.89
N TRP A 208 -3.65 -20.28 -5.63
CA TRP A 208 -2.56 -19.50 -5.08
C TRP A 208 -1.45 -20.44 -4.62
N LYS A 209 -0.20 -20.01 -4.78
CA LYS A 209 1.00 -20.77 -4.43
C LYS A 209 1.97 -19.88 -3.66
N LEU A 210 2.78 -20.48 -2.79
CA LEU A 210 3.86 -19.79 -2.10
C LEU A 210 5.10 -19.68 -3.01
N GLY A 211 5.70 -18.50 -3.07
CA GLY A 211 6.97 -18.21 -3.73
C GLY A 211 8.18 -18.38 -2.80
N GLY A 212 9.37 -17.99 -3.28
CA GLY A 212 10.61 -18.17 -2.53
C GLY A 212 10.76 -17.21 -1.34
N ASP A 213 11.54 -17.65 -0.35
CA ASP A 213 11.91 -16.86 0.83
C ASP A 213 12.90 -15.76 0.43
N ALA A 214 12.61 -14.50 0.77
CA ALA A 214 13.62 -13.47 0.84
C ALA A 214 14.59 -13.76 2.01
N PRO A 215 15.81 -13.18 2.04
CA PRO A 215 16.75 -13.41 3.13
C PRO A 215 16.14 -13.10 4.50
N VAL A 216 16.20 -14.09 5.40
CA VAL A 216 15.58 -14.06 6.74
C VAL A 216 16.42 -13.26 7.73
N GLY A 217 15.76 -12.51 8.61
CA GLY A 217 16.35 -11.80 9.73
C GLY A 217 15.62 -10.48 9.98
N GLU A 218 15.90 -9.49 9.14
CA GLU A 218 15.45 -8.11 9.31
C GLU A 218 14.32 -7.70 8.37
N PHE A 219 14.11 -8.37 7.24
CA PHE A 219 13.17 -7.93 6.22
C PHE A 219 11.71 -8.22 6.65
N ASN A 220 10.83 -7.21 6.56
CA ASN A 220 9.46 -7.26 7.09
C ASN A 220 8.47 -6.66 6.07
N GLU A 221 7.51 -5.82 6.48
CA GLU A 221 6.55 -5.12 5.62
C GLU A 221 7.22 -4.56 4.35
N SER A 222 6.77 -5.02 3.20
CA SER A 222 7.44 -4.76 1.92
C SER A 222 6.44 -4.59 0.79
N GLN A 223 6.76 -3.64 -0.09
CA GLN A 223 6.05 -3.39 -1.32
C GLN A 223 6.75 -4.04 -2.52
N ILE A 224 6.02 -4.20 -3.62
CA ILE A 224 6.50 -4.92 -4.80
C ILE A 224 6.34 -4.09 -6.08
N VAL A 225 7.33 -4.14 -6.97
CA VAL A 225 7.24 -3.54 -8.31
C VAL A 225 7.94 -4.40 -9.36
N GLU A 226 7.33 -4.53 -10.54
CA GLU A 226 7.98 -5.16 -11.69
C GLU A 226 8.87 -4.12 -12.41
N LYS A 227 10.15 -4.45 -12.60
CA LYS A 227 11.13 -3.68 -13.35
C LYS A 227 10.84 -3.70 -14.85
N LYS A 228 11.37 -2.74 -15.61
CA LYS A 228 11.20 -2.71 -17.08
C LYS A 228 11.70 -3.99 -17.75
N ASN A 229 12.80 -4.57 -17.27
CA ASN A 229 13.38 -5.82 -17.78
C ASN A 229 12.59 -7.09 -17.37
N GLY A 230 11.59 -6.99 -16.50
CA GLY A 230 10.78 -8.12 -16.04
C GLY A 230 11.24 -8.74 -14.72
N ASP A 231 12.38 -8.31 -14.18
CA ASP A 231 12.74 -8.62 -12.79
C ASP A 231 11.71 -7.98 -11.85
N ILE A 232 11.53 -8.54 -10.66
CA ILE A 232 10.68 -7.93 -9.63
C ILE A 232 11.53 -7.51 -8.44
N MET A 233 11.20 -6.36 -7.87
CA MET A 233 11.85 -5.83 -6.68
C MET A 233 10.86 -5.87 -5.51
N LEU A 234 11.26 -6.49 -4.41
CA LEU A 234 10.69 -6.20 -3.10
C LEU A 234 11.53 -5.13 -2.45
N ILE A 235 10.88 -4.13 -1.88
CA ILE A 235 11.53 -3.06 -1.12
C ILE A 235 10.64 -2.65 0.03
N GLY A 236 11.24 -2.46 1.20
CA GLY A 236 10.48 -2.17 2.40
C GLY A 236 11.29 -2.16 3.68
N ARG A 237 10.54 -2.23 4.77
CA ARG A 237 10.98 -1.97 6.13
C ARG A 237 11.91 -3.07 6.64
N THR A 238 12.95 -2.64 7.35
CA THR A 238 13.70 -3.51 8.25
C THR A 238 13.09 -3.48 9.65
N HIS A 239 13.13 -4.62 10.36
CA HIS A 239 12.59 -4.75 11.70
C HIS A 239 13.26 -3.78 12.69
N THR A 240 14.58 -3.59 12.58
CA THR A 240 15.35 -2.65 13.40
C THR A 240 15.83 -1.42 12.61
N SER A 241 16.16 -0.35 13.34
CA SER A 241 16.77 0.87 12.81
C SER A 241 18.29 0.75 12.57
N GLN A 242 18.79 -0.46 12.37
CA GLN A 242 20.22 -0.68 12.13
C GLN A 242 20.65 -0.08 10.77
N ASN A 243 21.94 0.19 10.62
CA ASN A 243 22.54 0.69 9.38
C ASN A 243 21.96 2.02 8.88
N GLY A 244 21.44 2.90 9.74
CA GLY A 244 20.99 4.24 9.34
C GLY A 244 19.48 4.36 9.04
N SER A 245 18.69 3.38 9.47
CA SER A 245 17.23 3.31 9.22
C SER A 245 16.90 3.43 7.73
N PHE A 246 17.59 2.63 6.90
CA PHE A 246 17.28 2.56 5.48
C PHE A 246 16.20 1.51 5.23
N GLN A 247 15.38 1.74 4.20
CA GLN A 247 14.63 0.65 3.57
C GLN A 247 15.61 -0.36 2.96
N ALA A 248 15.22 -1.63 2.88
CA ALA A 248 16.01 -2.68 2.25
C ALA A 248 15.29 -3.24 1.03
N ARG A 249 16.05 -3.81 0.09
CA ARG A 249 15.50 -4.40 -1.13
C ARG A 249 16.16 -5.72 -1.51
N VAL A 250 15.41 -6.53 -2.24
CA VAL A 250 15.86 -7.74 -2.92
C VAL A 250 15.22 -7.86 -4.29
N ILE A 251 15.91 -8.52 -5.21
CA ILE A 251 15.48 -8.70 -6.60
C ILE A 251 15.24 -10.17 -6.88
N SER A 252 14.13 -10.47 -7.54
CA SER A 252 13.87 -11.78 -8.13
C SER A 252 13.93 -11.67 -9.66
N LYS A 253 14.65 -12.62 -10.28
CA LYS A 253 14.78 -12.77 -11.74
C LYS A 253 13.87 -13.86 -12.32
N ASP A 254 13.13 -14.55 -11.45
CA ASP A 254 12.30 -15.71 -11.76
C ASP A 254 10.85 -15.54 -11.27
N LYS A 255 10.40 -14.28 -11.21
CA LYS A 255 9.00 -13.90 -10.94
C LYS A 255 8.53 -14.32 -9.54
N GLY A 256 9.42 -14.20 -8.56
CA GLY A 256 9.15 -14.39 -7.13
C GLY A 256 9.40 -15.81 -6.62
N LEU A 257 10.12 -16.64 -7.38
CA LEU A 257 10.46 -18.01 -6.96
C LEU A 257 11.79 -18.08 -6.19
N SER A 258 12.70 -17.13 -6.41
CA SER A 258 13.92 -16.92 -5.62
C SER A 258 14.29 -15.43 -5.55
N TRP A 259 15.05 -15.06 -4.52
CA TRP A 259 15.46 -13.68 -4.25
C TRP A 259 16.97 -13.55 -4.12
N SER A 260 17.50 -12.40 -4.53
CA SER A 260 18.91 -12.05 -4.32
C SER A 260 19.28 -12.02 -2.84
N SER A 261 20.51 -12.42 -2.52
CA SER A 261 21.10 -12.34 -1.18
C SER A 261 22.51 -11.74 -1.24
N PRO A 262 22.93 -10.94 -0.25
CA PRO A 262 22.16 -10.47 0.91
C PRO A 262 21.11 -9.41 0.54
N ILE A 263 20.30 -8.98 1.53
CA ILE A 263 19.48 -7.76 1.37
C ILE A 263 20.36 -6.55 1.07
N VAL A 264 19.86 -5.61 0.27
CA VAL A 264 20.57 -4.37 -0.06
C VAL A 264 19.87 -3.20 0.63
N TYR A 265 20.58 -2.50 1.51
CA TYR A 265 20.08 -1.27 2.13
C TYR A 265 20.09 -0.11 1.12
N ASP A 266 18.94 0.50 0.88
CA ASP A 266 18.77 1.63 -0.02
C ASP A 266 19.08 2.94 0.71
N LYS A 267 20.30 3.45 0.49
CA LYS A 267 20.79 4.68 1.11
C LYS A 267 20.01 5.94 0.69
N GLY A 268 19.29 5.89 -0.43
CA GLY A 268 18.40 6.97 -0.86
C GLY A 268 17.07 6.99 -0.10
N LEU A 269 16.77 5.92 0.65
CA LEU A 269 15.53 5.74 1.41
C LEU A 269 15.73 5.69 2.92
N ALA A 270 16.40 6.71 3.48
CA ALA A 270 16.47 6.91 4.93
C ALA A 270 15.12 7.35 5.52
N GLY A 271 14.65 6.68 6.56
CA GLY A 271 13.41 6.98 7.28
C GLY A 271 13.24 6.08 8.50
N THR A 272 12.40 6.47 9.46
CA THR A 272 12.18 5.61 10.64
C THR A 272 11.53 4.27 10.25
N VAL A 273 11.53 3.33 11.19
CA VAL A 273 10.95 1.99 11.06
C VAL A 273 9.43 2.08 10.81
N CYS A 274 9.04 2.03 9.54
CA CYS A 274 7.68 2.15 9.03
C CYS A 274 7.64 1.57 7.60
N ASP A 275 6.50 0.98 7.24
CA ASP A 275 6.20 0.59 5.87
C ASP A 275 6.18 1.81 4.93
N ILE A 276 6.33 1.56 3.63
CA ILE A 276 6.37 2.55 2.56
C ILE A 276 5.24 2.29 1.57
N GLY A 277 4.84 3.33 0.82
CA GLY A 277 4.07 3.14 -0.41
C GLY A 277 5.00 3.06 -1.61
N LEU A 278 4.67 2.24 -2.62
CA LEU A 278 5.46 2.08 -3.84
C LEU A 278 4.52 1.89 -5.03
N THR A 279 4.77 2.58 -6.15
CA THR A 279 4.03 2.30 -7.37
C THR A 279 4.83 2.61 -8.64
N ARG A 280 4.54 1.88 -9.72
CA ARG A 280 5.05 2.19 -11.07
C ARG A 280 4.13 3.23 -11.70
N TYR A 281 4.65 4.44 -11.92
CA TYR A 281 3.89 5.48 -12.61
C TYR A 281 3.86 5.28 -14.14
N SER A 282 5.02 4.97 -14.73
CA SER A 282 5.12 4.70 -16.18
C SER A 282 6.38 3.92 -16.54
N LEU A 283 6.33 3.22 -17.67
CA LEU A 283 7.50 2.59 -18.31
C LEU A 283 8.21 3.53 -19.30
N LYS A 284 7.49 4.53 -19.83
CA LYS A 284 7.99 5.57 -20.74
C LYS A 284 7.29 6.91 -20.43
N PRO A 285 8.00 7.91 -19.86
CA PRO A 285 9.35 7.78 -19.26
C PRO A 285 9.36 6.74 -18.14
N ASN A 286 10.53 6.21 -17.79
CA ASN A 286 10.63 5.26 -16.70
C ASN A 286 10.48 5.97 -15.35
N ILE A 287 9.44 5.66 -14.57
CA ILE A 287 9.15 6.34 -13.30
C ILE A 287 8.60 5.35 -12.27
N ILE A 288 9.29 5.25 -11.14
CA ILE A 288 8.82 4.60 -9.90
C ILE A 288 8.68 5.67 -8.82
N LEU A 289 7.62 5.58 -8.02
CA LEU A 289 7.34 6.49 -6.92
C LEU A 289 7.39 5.74 -5.59
N VAL A 290 7.90 6.39 -4.55
CA VAL A 290 7.85 5.91 -3.15
C VAL A 290 7.26 6.99 -2.25
N SER A 291 6.47 6.59 -1.27
CA SER A 291 6.06 7.44 -0.14
C SER A 291 6.59 6.87 1.16
N GLN A 292 7.22 7.70 1.98
CA GLN A 292 7.67 7.28 3.32
C GLN A 292 7.75 8.46 4.30
N PRO A 293 7.55 8.24 5.60
CA PRO A 293 8.02 9.15 6.64
C PRO A 293 9.55 9.25 6.58
N ALA A 294 10.07 10.38 6.08
CA ALA A 294 11.49 10.49 5.71
C ALA A 294 12.41 10.93 6.86
N ASN A 295 11.87 11.09 8.07
CA ASN A 295 12.68 11.39 9.25
C ASN A 295 13.26 10.09 9.86
N PRO A 296 14.58 9.95 10.03
CA PRO A 296 15.19 8.70 10.53
C PRO A 296 14.80 8.31 11.96
N GLY A 297 14.40 9.28 12.80
CA GLY A 297 14.14 9.06 14.22
C GLY A 297 12.66 8.98 14.59
N LYS A 298 11.75 9.49 13.75
CA LYS A 298 10.31 9.58 14.07
C LYS A 298 9.44 9.37 12.84
N ARG A 299 8.23 8.84 13.04
CA ARG A 299 7.21 8.67 11.99
C ARG A 299 6.61 10.04 11.66
N ARG A 300 7.33 10.80 10.84
CA ARG A 300 6.97 12.16 10.44
C ARG A 300 7.55 12.54 9.08
N ASP A 301 7.02 13.63 8.54
CA ASP A 301 7.44 14.28 7.31
C ASP A 301 7.31 13.34 6.10
N LEU A 302 6.06 12.96 5.79
CA LEU A 302 5.72 12.08 4.67
C LEU A 302 6.21 12.71 3.37
N THR A 303 7.10 12.01 2.69
CA THR A 303 7.79 12.52 1.51
C THR A 303 7.57 11.57 0.35
N ILE A 304 7.27 12.16 -0.82
CA ILE A 304 7.21 11.44 -2.09
C ILE A 304 8.58 11.54 -2.76
N ARG A 305 9.11 10.40 -3.17
CA ARG A 305 10.35 10.31 -3.96
C ARG A 305 10.08 9.66 -5.31
N LEU A 306 10.91 10.00 -6.28
CA LEU A 306 10.81 9.49 -7.64
C LEU A 306 12.16 8.97 -8.12
N SER A 307 12.14 7.78 -8.71
CA SER A 307 13.27 7.15 -9.41
C SER A 307 13.01 7.06 -10.91
N LYS A 308 14.06 7.26 -11.71
CA LYS A 308 14.06 7.08 -13.17
C LYS A 308 14.88 5.88 -13.65
N ASP A 309 15.58 5.23 -12.73
CA ASP A 309 16.58 4.18 -12.98
C ASP A 309 16.20 2.85 -12.31
N GLU A 310 14.89 2.57 -12.23
CA GLU A 310 14.35 1.33 -11.64
C GLU A 310 14.58 1.15 -10.13
N GLY A 311 14.63 2.26 -9.39
CA GLY A 311 14.80 2.26 -7.93
C GLY A 311 16.25 2.18 -7.47
N GLU A 312 17.22 2.50 -8.34
CA GLU A 312 18.63 2.57 -7.95
C GLU A 312 18.98 3.91 -7.30
N THR A 313 18.38 5.01 -7.76
CA THR A 313 18.50 6.34 -7.14
C THR A 313 17.16 7.08 -7.08
N TRP A 314 17.08 8.05 -6.15
CA TRP A 314 15.87 8.83 -5.85
C TRP A 314 16.14 10.34 -5.93
N PRO A 315 16.44 10.89 -7.13
CA PRO A 315 16.92 12.28 -7.30
C PRO A 315 15.85 13.36 -7.13
N VAL A 316 14.59 12.99 -6.94
CA VAL A 316 13.48 13.93 -6.73
C VAL A 316 12.84 13.59 -5.40
N SER A 317 12.72 14.58 -4.52
CA SER A 317 12.11 14.44 -3.20
C SER A 317 11.21 15.63 -2.87
N LYS A 318 9.96 15.37 -2.48
CA LYS A 318 8.99 16.42 -2.12
C LYS A 318 8.14 16.05 -0.91
N LEU A 319 8.09 16.96 0.06
CA LEU A 319 7.26 16.82 1.27
C LEU A 319 5.78 16.90 0.89
N LEU A 320 4.99 15.91 1.32
CA LEU A 320 3.55 15.84 1.12
C LEU A 320 2.78 16.19 2.41
N GLN A 321 3.29 15.74 3.56
CA GLN A 321 2.71 16.02 4.88
C GLN A 321 3.83 16.35 5.86
N GLU A 322 3.87 17.60 6.34
CA GLU A 322 4.72 17.99 7.46
C GLU A 322 4.20 17.41 8.77
N GLY A 323 5.09 17.04 9.69
CA GLY A 323 4.71 16.54 11.01
C GLY A 323 4.32 15.06 10.98
N SER A 324 3.52 14.61 11.95
CA SER A 324 3.19 13.18 12.14
C SER A 324 2.71 12.53 10.85
N ALA A 325 3.31 11.41 10.48
CA ALA A 325 2.94 10.62 9.32
C ALA A 325 3.31 9.15 9.53
N THR A 326 2.39 8.26 9.20
CA THR A 326 2.51 6.83 9.48
C THR A 326 2.54 6.02 8.19
N TYR A 327 1.84 4.87 8.13
CA TYR A 327 1.71 4.06 6.94
C TYR A 327 1.19 4.90 5.77
N SER A 328 1.57 4.52 4.56
CA SER A 328 1.08 5.15 3.34
C SER A 328 1.04 4.15 2.20
N ASP A 329 0.18 4.38 1.23
CA ASP A 329 0.17 3.62 -0.03
C ASP A 329 -0.05 4.56 -1.23
N LEU A 330 0.46 4.18 -2.40
CA LEU A 330 0.44 4.97 -3.64
C LEU A 330 -0.27 4.24 -4.76
N ALA A 331 -1.04 4.99 -5.56
CA ALA A 331 -1.59 4.51 -6.81
C ALA A 331 -1.64 5.62 -7.86
N VAL A 332 -1.85 5.24 -9.12
CA VAL A 332 -1.92 6.16 -10.26
C VAL A 332 -3.27 6.05 -10.93
N LEU A 333 -3.95 7.18 -11.08
CA LEU A 333 -5.25 7.28 -11.72
C LEU A 333 -5.13 7.23 -13.27
N PRO A 334 -6.23 6.92 -13.99
CA PRO A 334 -6.22 6.87 -15.45
C PRO A 334 -5.77 8.18 -16.11
N ASP A 335 -6.07 9.32 -15.48
CA ASP A 335 -5.68 10.65 -15.92
C ASP A 335 -4.22 11.02 -15.59
N LYS A 336 -3.44 10.07 -15.07
CA LYS A 336 -2.04 10.23 -14.66
C LYS A 336 -1.82 11.14 -13.45
N SER A 337 -2.87 11.47 -12.70
CA SER A 337 -2.68 11.97 -11.35
C SER A 337 -2.26 10.83 -10.41
N ILE A 338 -1.51 11.19 -9.38
CA ILE A 338 -1.01 10.29 -8.35
C ILE A 338 -1.89 10.48 -7.12
N ILE A 339 -2.25 9.38 -6.46
CA ILE A 339 -2.93 9.40 -5.18
C ILE A 339 -2.06 8.74 -4.11
N CYS A 340 -2.08 9.33 -2.91
CA CYS A 340 -1.40 8.83 -1.72
C CYS A 340 -2.40 8.73 -0.58
N LEU A 341 -2.62 7.53 -0.06
CA LEU A 341 -3.39 7.26 1.14
C LEU A 341 -2.43 7.22 2.32
N TYR A 342 -2.69 7.96 3.40
CA TYR A 342 -1.79 7.96 4.56
C TYR A 342 -2.47 8.41 5.86
N GLY A 343 -1.95 7.94 6.98
CA GLY A 343 -2.34 8.39 8.31
C GLY A 343 -1.42 9.49 8.83
N HIS A 344 -1.98 10.53 9.44
CA HIS A 344 -1.27 11.64 10.05
C HIS A 344 -1.97 12.12 11.33
N GLY A 345 -1.33 13.06 12.04
CA GLY A 345 -1.77 13.50 13.36
C GLY A 345 -1.63 12.41 14.44
N GLY A 346 -2.43 12.50 15.50
CA GLY A 346 -2.55 11.49 16.56
C GLY A 346 -1.40 11.41 17.55
N ALA A 347 -1.49 10.42 18.45
CA ALA A 347 -0.52 10.12 19.50
C ALA A 347 -0.27 8.61 19.58
N LYS A 348 0.81 8.18 20.25
CA LYS A 348 1.11 6.76 20.53
C LYS A 348 1.05 5.84 19.30
N HIS A 349 1.58 6.30 18.16
CA HIS A 349 1.75 5.57 16.89
C HIS A 349 0.50 5.34 16.04
N MET A 350 -0.71 5.69 16.50
CA MET A 350 -1.93 5.69 15.69
C MET A 350 -2.29 7.11 15.22
N PRO A 351 -2.74 7.29 13.97
CA PRO A 351 -3.14 8.59 13.44
C PRO A 351 -4.54 8.95 13.94
N ASP A 352 -4.80 10.25 14.10
CA ASP A 352 -6.15 10.76 14.32
C ASP A 352 -6.91 10.99 13.00
N THR A 353 -6.19 11.03 11.88
CA THR A 353 -6.74 11.37 10.58
C THR A 353 -6.09 10.54 9.50
N VAL A 354 -6.91 9.96 8.61
CA VAL A 354 -6.45 9.30 7.39
C VAL A 354 -6.92 10.09 6.18
N SER A 355 -5.98 10.47 5.33
CA SER A 355 -6.22 11.30 4.16
C SER A 355 -5.86 10.56 2.88
N LEU A 356 -6.64 10.81 1.83
CA LEU A 356 -6.21 10.59 0.45
C LEU A 356 -5.81 11.94 -0.16
N VAL A 357 -4.60 12.05 -0.68
CA VAL A 357 -4.14 13.24 -1.40
C VAL A 357 -3.90 12.90 -2.86
N ARG A 358 -4.44 13.72 -3.75
CA ARG A 358 -4.28 13.64 -5.21
C ARG A 358 -3.41 14.80 -5.70
N PHE A 359 -2.42 14.51 -6.53
CA PHE A 359 -1.48 15.49 -7.09
C PHE A 359 -0.96 15.05 -8.46
N SER A 360 -0.45 15.99 -9.27
CA SER A 360 0.12 15.68 -10.58
C SER A 360 1.61 15.35 -10.50
N LEU A 361 2.14 14.65 -11.52
CA LEU A 361 3.59 14.50 -11.67
C LEU A 361 4.29 15.86 -11.80
N LYS A 362 3.64 16.83 -12.45
CA LYS A 362 4.13 18.20 -12.56
C LYS A 362 4.33 18.83 -11.18
N TRP A 363 3.33 18.74 -10.29
CA TRP A 363 3.51 19.18 -8.90
C TRP A 363 4.69 18.49 -8.24
N LEU A 364 4.88 17.18 -8.42
CA LEU A 364 6.01 16.47 -7.80
C LEU A 364 7.38 16.98 -8.27
N LEU A 365 7.49 17.39 -9.54
CA LEU A 365 8.74 17.88 -10.14
C LEU A 365 8.99 19.39 -9.92
N GLU A 366 7.94 20.16 -9.62
CA GLU A 366 8.06 21.59 -9.36
C GLU A 366 8.78 21.86 -8.04
N ASN A 367 9.89 22.60 -8.10
CA ASN A 367 10.69 23.01 -6.93
C ASN A 367 11.10 21.82 -6.02
N SER A 368 11.17 20.61 -6.57
CA SER A 368 11.70 19.45 -5.85
C SER A 368 13.20 19.61 -5.63
N LYS A 369 13.66 19.22 -4.45
CA LYS A 369 15.09 19.13 -4.15
C LYS A 369 15.72 17.93 -4.82
#